data_AF-A0A8C0T7M2-F1
#
_entry.id   AF-A0A8C0T7M2-F1
#
_cell.length_a   1.000
_cell.length_b   1.000
_cell.length_c   1.000
_cell.angle_alpha   90.00
_cell.angle_beta   90.00
_cell.angle_gamma   90.00
#
_symmetry.space_group_name_H-M   'P 1'
#
loop_
_entity.id
_entity.type
_entity.pdbx_description
1 polymer ?
#
loop_
_entity_poly.entity_id
_entity_poly.type
_entity_poly.pdbx_seq_one_letter_code
_entity_poly.pdbx_strand_id
1 'polypeptide(L)'
;MAGGLADIGGIQGEKKTMQDLNARLAYYLERVRSLEADNQRLKIKIREHLEKKGPQVRDWGHYFKTIEDLRAQIFEIGEAEMTLTEMRGTVQSLEINLDSMRKLKASLESSLREVKTHYAMQMEQLTGVLLQMESELSQTRAEGQCQAQNFEALLNVKVKLEAENATYCHLLEDGEDFSLTDALDSSNSLQTIQKTTTRKIMDGKVVSETNHTKILKC
;
A
#
# COMPACT_ATOMS: atom_id res chain seq x y z
N MET A 1 -45.45 -121.06 87.12
CA MET A 1 -45.73 -120.55 85.76
C MET A 1 -45.36 -119.06 85.79
N ALA A 2 -44.12 -118.66 85.49
CA ALA A 2 -43.54 -118.47 84.17
C ALA A 2 -44.46 -117.68 83.21
N GLY A 3 -44.12 -116.42 82.93
CA GLY A 3 -44.60 -115.71 81.73
C GLY A 3 -44.83 -114.19 81.85
N GLY A 4 -43.87 -113.40 81.35
CA GLY A 4 -44.05 -112.05 80.75
C GLY A 4 -44.26 -110.87 81.71
N LEU A 5 -43.70 -109.67 81.52
CA LEU A 5 -42.96 -109.09 80.41
C LEU A 5 -42.08 -107.95 80.97
N ALA A 6 -40.79 -108.03 80.66
CA ALA A 6 -39.87 -106.91 80.75
C ALA A 6 -40.26 -105.86 79.70
N ASP A 7 -41.03 -104.83 80.08
CA ASP A 7 -41.36 -103.73 79.13
C ASP A 7 -41.62 -102.35 79.79
N ILE A 8 -41.78 -102.26 81.12
CA ILE A 8 -42.07 -100.98 81.81
C ILE A 8 -40.86 -100.02 81.81
N GLY A 9 -39.64 -100.55 81.74
CA GLY A 9 -38.41 -99.74 81.61
C GLY A 9 -38.22 -99.11 80.23
N GLY A 10 -38.69 -99.77 79.18
CA GLY A 10 -38.73 -99.24 77.80
C GLY A 10 -39.75 -98.11 77.68
N ILE A 11 -40.98 -98.34 78.18
CA ILE A 11 -42.08 -97.37 78.12
C ILE A 11 -41.78 -96.09 78.92
N GLN A 12 -41.13 -96.18 80.09
CA GLN A 12 -40.75 -95.00 80.89
C GLN A 12 -39.61 -94.19 80.21
N GLY A 13 -38.68 -94.88 79.54
CA GLY A 13 -37.61 -94.27 78.75
C GLY A 13 -38.15 -93.54 77.52
N GLU A 14 -39.01 -94.21 76.75
CA GLU A 14 -39.72 -93.65 75.58
C GLU A 14 -40.64 -92.49 75.96
N LYS A 15 -41.27 -92.56 77.13
CA LYS A 15 -42.09 -91.46 77.65
C LYS A 15 -41.24 -90.24 78.02
N LYS A 16 -40.06 -90.43 78.63
CA LYS A 16 -39.12 -89.33 78.93
C LYS A 16 -38.54 -88.74 77.66
N THR A 17 -38.15 -89.56 76.68
CA THR A 17 -37.67 -89.06 75.39
C THR A 17 -38.78 -88.32 74.64
N MET A 18 -40.02 -88.81 74.68
CA MET A 18 -41.18 -88.11 74.09
C MET A 18 -41.51 -86.80 74.83
N GLN A 19 -41.35 -86.75 76.15
CA GLN A 19 -41.50 -85.53 76.92
C GLN A 19 -40.41 -84.51 76.58
N ASP A 20 -39.16 -84.93 76.42
CA ASP A 20 -38.05 -84.06 76.00
C ASP A 20 -38.24 -83.55 74.56
N LEU A 21 -38.70 -84.41 73.63
CA LEU A 21 -39.07 -84.04 72.27
C LEU A 21 -40.24 -83.05 72.26
N ASN A 22 -41.27 -83.29 73.06
CA ASN A 22 -42.42 -82.39 73.18
C ASN A 22 -42.04 -81.05 73.84
N ALA A 23 -41.15 -81.05 74.83
CA ALA A 23 -40.62 -79.83 75.43
C ALA A 23 -39.80 -79.02 74.42
N ARG A 24 -39.00 -79.71 73.60
CA ARG A 24 -38.23 -79.08 72.51
C ARG A 24 -39.14 -78.56 71.39
N LEU A 25 -40.19 -79.30 71.03
CA LEU A 25 -41.21 -78.86 70.07
C LEU A 25 -41.98 -77.64 70.60
N ALA A 26 -42.37 -77.63 71.88
CA ALA A 26 -43.02 -76.50 72.52
C ALA A 26 -42.11 -75.25 72.51
N TYR A 27 -40.81 -75.42 72.79
CA TYR A 27 -39.82 -74.35 72.66
C TYR A 27 -39.71 -73.83 71.22
N TYR A 28 -39.69 -74.72 70.22
CA TYR A 28 -39.65 -74.30 68.82
C TYR A 28 -40.94 -73.57 68.39
N LEU A 29 -42.11 -74.07 68.80
CA LEU A 29 -43.40 -73.42 68.51
C LEU A 29 -43.48 -72.03 69.14
N GLU A 30 -43.04 -71.87 70.39
CA GLU A 30 -43.01 -70.57 71.06
C GLU A 30 -41.99 -69.63 70.41
N ARG A 31 -40.82 -70.15 70.01
CA ARG A 31 -39.82 -69.38 69.26
C ARG A 31 -40.36 -68.90 67.92
N VAL A 32 -41.08 -69.75 67.17
CA VAL A 32 -41.71 -69.39 65.90
C VAL A 32 -42.76 -68.30 66.12
N ARG A 33 -43.62 -68.43 67.13
CA ARG A 33 -44.60 -67.38 67.49
C ARG A 33 -43.93 -66.04 67.82
N SER A 34 -42.86 -66.06 68.62
CA SER A 34 -42.09 -64.86 68.93
C SER A 34 -41.47 -64.23 67.68
N LEU A 35 -40.89 -65.04 66.78
CA LEU A 35 -40.29 -64.56 65.53
C LEU A 35 -41.34 -64.01 64.57
N GLU A 36 -42.52 -64.63 64.50
CA GLU A 36 -43.65 -64.14 63.71
C GLU A 36 -44.16 -62.79 64.24
N ALA A 37 -44.31 -62.66 65.56
CA ALA A 37 -44.69 -61.40 66.20
C ALA A 37 -43.64 -60.31 65.96
N ASP A 38 -42.36 -60.64 66.09
CA ASP A 38 -41.26 -59.71 65.79
C ASP A 38 -41.23 -59.30 64.32
N ASN A 39 -41.43 -60.25 63.40
CA ASN A 39 -41.52 -59.97 61.98
C ASN A 39 -42.72 -59.09 61.63
N GLN A 40 -43.88 -59.31 62.25
CA GLN A 40 -45.04 -58.43 62.08
C GLN A 40 -44.74 -57.02 62.60
N ARG A 41 -44.11 -56.91 63.78
CA ARG A 41 -43.70 -55.63 64.36
C ARG A 41 -42.70 -54.90 63.47
N LEU A 42 -41.71 -55.59 62.90
CA LEU A 42 -40.74 -55.01 61.97
C LEU A 42 -41.41 -54.57 60.67
N LYS A 43 -42.33 -55.37 60.12
CA LYS A 43 -43.11 -54.99 58.92
C LYS A 43 -43.94 -53.73 59.16
N ILE A 44 -44.58 -53.62 60.33
CA ILE A 44 -45.33 -52.41 60.71
C ILE A 44 -44.39 -51.21 60.85
N LYS A 45 -43.26 -51.36 61.56
CA LYS A 45 -42.25 -50.30 61.68
C LYS A 45 -41.70 -49.84 60.33
N ILE A 46 -41.45 -50.77 59.40
CA ILE A 46 -41.00 -50.45 58.04
C ILE A 46 -42.08 -49.65 57.32
N ARG A 47 -43.34 -50.10 57.38
CA ARG A 47 -44.47 -49.40 56.76
C ARG A 47 -44.66 -48.00 57.33
N GLU A 48 -44.73 -47.87 58.65
CA GLU A 48 -44.83 -46.58 59.33
C GLU A 48 -43.65 -45.67 59.01
N HIS A 49 -42.44 -46.22 58.90
CA HIS A 49 -41.28 -45.41 58.55
C HIS A 49 -41.34 -44.89 57.11
N LEU A 50 -41.83 -45.71 56.18
CA LEU A 50 -42.05 -45.31 54.78
C LEU A 50 -43.20 -44.31 54.66
N GLU A 51 -44.30 -44.50 55.38
CA GLU A 51 -45.42 -43.57 55.43
C GLU A 51 -45.01 -42.22 56.05
N LYS A 52 -44.29 -42.23 57.18
CA LYS A 52 -43.78 -41.01 57.84
C LYS A 52 -42.75 -40.28 56.99
N LYS A 53 -41.97 -40.99 56.17
CA LYS A 53 -41.04 -40.39 55.21
C LYS A 53 -41.74 -39.85 53.97
N GLY A 54 -43.06 -40.10 53.81
CA GLY A 54 -43.82 -39.82 52.62
C GLY A 54 -43.19 -40.47 51.37
N PRO A 55 -43.78 -40.30 50.18
CA PRO A 55 -42.97 -40.29 48.98
C PRO A 55 -41.91 -39.22 49.20
N GLN A 56 -40.63 -39.60 49.31
CA GLN A 56 -39.53 -38.64 49.24
C GLN A 56 -39.47 -38.07 47.81
N VAL A 57 -40.50 -37.36 47.39
CA VAL A 57 -40.45 -36.45 46.24
C VAL A 57 -39.80 -35.19 46.78
N ARG A 58 -38.49 -35.29 47.07
CA ARG A 58 -37.68 -34.09 47.21
C ARG A 58 -37.72 -33.44 45.83
N ASP A 59 -38.38 -32.29 45.74
CA ASP A 59 -38.54 -31.59 44.48
C ASP A 59 -37.18 -31.02 44.05
N TRP A 60 -36.52 -31.74 43.16
CA TRP A 60 -35.25 -31.34 42.55
C TRP A 60 -35.46 -30.42 41.34
N GLY A 61 -36.71 -30.04 41.01
CA GLY A 61 -37.05 -29.24 39.83
C GLY A 61 -36.30 -27.92 39.74
N HIS A 62 -36.03 -27.27 40.88
CA HIS A 62 -35.23 -26.04 40.92
C HIS A 62 -33.76 -26.25 40.52
N TYR A 63 -33.15 -27.39 40.85
CA TYR A 63 -31.80 -27.73 40.37
C TYR A 63 -31.82 -28.03 38.88
N PHE A 64 -32.84 -28.73 38.38
CA PHE A 64 -33.01 -28.96 36.94
C PHE A 64 -33.16 -27.65 36.16
N LYS A 65 -34.01 -26.74 36.65
CA LYS A 65 -34.17 -25.37 36.12
C LYS A 65 -32.82 -24.65 36.07
N THR A 66 -32.08 -24.65 37.18
CA THR A 66 -30.75 -24.01 37.25
C THR A 66 -29.77 -24.63 36.25
N ILE A 67 -29.77 -25.95 36.08
CA ILE A 67 -28.92 -26.65 35.11
C ILE A 67 -29.31 -26.28 33.67
N GLU A 68 -30.61 -26.19 33.36
CA GLU A 68 -31.10 -25.74 32.05
C GLU A 68 -30.69 -24.30 31.76
N ASP A 69 -30.89 -23.39 32.72
CA ASP A 69 -30.50 -21.98 32.60
C ASP A 69 -28.98 -21.84 32.41
N LEU A 70 -28.17 -22.62 33.16
CA LEU A 70 -26.71 -22.64 32.98
C LEU A 70 -26.29 -23.21 31.63
N ARG A 71 -26.96 -24.27 31.15
CA ARG A 71 -26.69 -24.83 29.81
C ARG A 71 -27.02 -23.83 28.71
N ALA A 72 -28.12 -23.09 28.84
CA ALA A 72 -28.48 -22.02 27.91
C ALA A 72 -27.42 -20.92 27.91
N GLN A 73 -26.98 -20.48 29.09
CA GLN A 73 -25.89 -19.49 29.20
C GLN A 73 -24.58 -19.98 28.58
N ILE A 74 -24.18 -21.24 28.82
CA ILE A 74 -22.97 -21.82 28.22
C ILE A 74 -23.10 -21.84 26.69
N PHE A 75 -24.27 -22.18 26.16
CA PHE A 75 -24.51 -22.18 24.72
C PHE A 75 -24.41 -20.76 24.13
N GLU A 76 -25.05 -19.77 24.75
CA GLU A 76 -24.96 -18.36 24.32
C GLU A 76 -23.52 -17.83 24.38
N ILE A 77 -22.76 -18.17 25.42
CA ILE A 77 -21.34 -17.82 25.52
C ILE A 77 -20.54 -18.48 24.38
N GLY A 78 -20.79 -19.75 24.08
CA GLY A 78 -20.12 -20.44 22.98
C GLY A 78 -20.38 -19.81 21.61
N GLU A 79 -21.62 -19.42 21.33
CA GLU A 79 -21.98 -18.68 20.11
C GLU A 79 -21.30 -17.30 20.07
N ALA A 80 -21.27 -16.58 21.18
CA ALA A 80 -20.58 -15.30 21.30
C ALA A 80 -19.05 -15.45 21.11
N GLU A 81 -18.45 -16.51 21.64
CA GLU A 81 -17.03 -16.82 21.45
C GLU A 81 -16.72 -17.14 19.99
N MET A 82 -17.56 -17.95 19.32
CA MET A 82 -17.40 -18.28 17.91
C MET A 82 -17.44 -17.01 17.04
N THR A 83 -18.48 -16.19 17.20
CA THR A 83 -18.60 -14.92 16.45
C THR A 83 -17.43 -13.96 16.74
N LEU A 84 -16.92 -13.91 17.98
CA LEU A 84 -15.73 -13.13 18.32
C LEU A 84 -14.49 -13.65 17.59
N THR A 85 -14.31 -14.98 17.51
CA THR A 85 -13.17 -15.56 16.77
C THR A 85 -13.25 -15.27 15.27
N GLU A 86 -14.44 -15.32 14.69
CA GLU A 86 -14.67 -14.94 13.28
C GLU A 86 -14.35 -13.46 13.04
N MET A 87 -14.87 -12.56 13.88
CA MET A 87 -14.57 -11.12 13.80
C MET A 87 -13.07 -10.85 13.97
N ARG A 88 -12.38 -11.59 14.86
CA ARG A 88 -10.93 -11.46 14.99
C ARG A 88 -10.21 -11.87 13.70
N GLY A 89 -10.66 -12.93 13.04
CA GLY A 89 -10.13 -13.36 11.75
C GLY A 89 -10.35 -12.33 10.63
N THR A 90 -11.53 -11.70 10.58
CA THR A 90 -11.80 -10.64 9.59
C THR A 90 -10.93 -9.41 9.84
N VAL A 91 -10.75 -8.99 11.09
CA VAL A 91 -9.85 -7.88 11.45
C VAL A 91 -8.42 -8.18 11.01
N GLN A 92 -7.88 -9.36 11.32
CA GLN A 92 -6.52 -9.74 10.90
C GLN A 92 -6.36 -9.76 9.38
N SER A 93 -7.36 -10.28 8.65
CA SER A 93 -7.35 -10.26 7.18
C SER A 93 -7.34 -8.83 6.63
N LEU A 94 -8.14 -7.93 7.22
CA LEU A 94 -8.18 -6.52 6.84
C LEU A 94 -6.86 -5.81 7.17
N GLU A 95 -6.24 -6.09 8.31
CA GLU A 95 -4.93 -5.53 8.67
C GLU A 95 -3.84 -5.93 7.67
N ILE A 96 -3.79 -7.21 7.27
CA ILE A 96 -2.85 -7.70 6.25
C ILE A 96 -3.09 -7.01 4.90
N ASN A 97 -4.34 -6.89 4.47
CA ASN A 97 -4.71 -6.20 3.24
C ASN A 97 -4.36 -4.71 3.29
N LEU A 98 -4.54 -4.07 4.44
CA LEU A 98 -4.22 -2.67 4.61
C LEU A 98 -2.70 -2.44 4.53
N ASP A 99 -1.90 -3.32 5.14
CA ASP A 99 -0.44 -3.24 5.05
C ASP A 99 0.10 -3.56 3.66
N SER A 100 -0.53 -4.48 2.91
CA SER A 100 -0.17 -4.74 1.51
C SER A 100 -0.47 -3.52 0.63
N MET A 101 -1.62 -2.88 0.83
CA MET A 101 -1.99 -1.65 0.13
C MET A 101 -1.07 -0.47 0.47
N ARG A 102 -0.63 -0.34 1.73
CA ARG A 102 0.37 0.65 2.14
C ARG A 102 1.70 0.44 1.42
N LYS A 103 2.18 -0.81 1.32
CA LYS A 103 3.41 -1.16 0.59
C LYS A 103 3.31 -0.84 -0.89
N LEU A 104 2.17 -1.18 -1.51
CA LEU A 104 1.91 -0.87 -2.93
C LEU A 104 1.86 0.64 -3.16
N LYS A 105 1.22 1.41 -2.28
CA LYS A 105 1.22 2.86 -2.35
C LYS A 105 2.64 3.42 -2.31
N ALA A 106 3.46 2.96 -1.36
CA ALA A 106 4.84 3.41 -1.21
C ALA A 106 5.70 3.11 -2.45
N SER A 107 5.53 1.93 -3.08
CA SER A 107 6.27 1.59 -4.29
C SER A 107 5.86 2.48 -5.47
N LEU A 108 4.55 2.72 -5.66
CA LEU A 108 4.05 3.62 -6.70
C LEU A 108 4.53 5.07 -6.50
N GLU A 109 4.55 5.56 -5.26
CA GLU A 109 5.10 6.87 -4.92
C GLU A 109 6.62 6.97 -5.18
N SER A 110 7.36 5.86 -5.01
CA SER A 110 8.78 5.79 -5.40
C SER A 110 8.95 5.88 -6.91
N SER A 111 8.25 5.04 -7.68
CA SER A 111 8.31 5.06 -9.15
C SER A 111 7.90 6.41 -9.72
N LEU A 112 6.88 7.06 -9.14
CA LEU A 112 6.49 8.42 -9.54
C LEU A 112 7.60 9.43 -9.29
N ARG A 113 8.30 9.35 -8.15
CA ARG A 113 9.45 10.22 -7.86
C ARG A 113 10.59 9.96 -8.84
N GLU A 114 10.93 8.70 -9.09
CA GLU A 114 11.98 8.32 -10.04
C GLU A 114 11.70 8.87 -11.43
N VAL A 115 10.48 8.69 -11.95
CA VAL A 115 10.06 9.21 -13.26
C VAL A 115 10.12 10.74 -13.29
N LYS A 116 9.64 11.42 -12.25
CA LYS A 116 9.74 12.89 -12.16
C LYS A 116 11.19 13.37 -12.17
N THR A 117 12.06 12.72 -11.41
CA THR A 117 13.49 13.07 -11.38
C THR A 117 14.18 12.80 -12.71
N HIS A 118 13.81 11.72 -13.39
CA HIS A 118 14.33 11.39 -14.71
C HIS A 118 14.00 12.46 -15.74
N TYR A 119 12.72 12.87 -15.82
CA TYR A 119 12.30 13.93 -16.74
C TYR A 119 12.87 15.30 -16.36
N ALA A 120 12.98 15.62 -15.07
CA ALA A 120 13.62 16.87 -14.63
C ALA A 120 15.08 16.94 -15.10
N MET A 121 15.84 15.84 -14.94
CA MET A 121 17.22 15.75 -15.40
C MET A 121 17.32 15.83 -16.93
N GLN A 122 16.43 15.17 -17.68
CA GLN A 122 16.40 15.30 -19.15
C GLN A 122 16.12 16.72 -19.60
N MET A 123 15.20 17.43 -18.93
CA MET A 123 14.90 18.83 -19.23
C MET A 123 16.09 19.74 -18.95
N GLU A 124 16.78 19.53 -17.83
CA GLU A 124 18.01 20.27 -17.50
C GLU A 124 19.11 20.03 -18.54
N GLN A 125 19.31 18.77 -18.97
CA GLN A 125 20.26 18.42 -20.03
C GLN A 125 19.93 19.10 -21.36
N LEU A 126 18.67 19.05 -21.80
CA LEU A 126 18.24 19.70 -23.05
C LEU A 126 18.38 21.22 -22.96
N THR A 127 18.03 21.81 -21.81
CA THR A 127 18.22 23.25 -21.57
C THR A 127 19.68 23.64 -21.64
N GLY A 128 20.59 22.81 -21.10
CA GLY A 128 22.03 23.01 -21.20
C GLY A 128 22.54 23.00 -22.65
N VAL A 129 22.10 22.04 -23.46
CA VAL A 129 22.46 21.97 -24.90
C VAL A 129 21.92 23.17 -25.67
N LEU A 130 20.68 23.60 -25.40
CA LEU A 130 20.11 24.79 -26.01
C LEU A 130 20.94 26.04 -25.70
N LEU A 131 21.32 26.24 -24.44
CA LEU A 131 22.12 27.39 -24.02
C LEU A 131 23.52 27.38 -24.65
N GLN A 132 24.14 26.20 -24.78
CA GLN A 132 25.41 26.06 -25.50
C GLN A 132 25.25 26.47 -26.97
N MET A 133 24.23 25.96 -27.66
CA MET A 133 23.97 26.26 -29.08
C MET A 133 23.65 27.75 -29.29
N GLU A 134 22.89 28.37 -28.39
CA GLU A 134 22.62 29.81 -28.40
C GLU A 134 23.90 30.63 -28.26
N SER A 135 24.81 30.21 -27.36
CA SER A 135 26.12 30.83 -27.19
C SER A 135 26.98 30.71 -28.46
N GLU A 136 27.07 29.53 -29.06
CA GLU A 136 27.83 29.28 -30.29
C GLU A 136 27.29 30.10 -31.48
N LEU A 137 25.96 30.23 -31.60
CA LEU A 137 25.32 31.09 -32.60
C LEU A 137 25.62 32.56 -32.38
N SER A 138 25.56 33.03 -31.13
CA SER A 138 25.89 34.42 -30.78
C SER A 138 27.35 34.73 -31.08
N GLN A 139 28.26 33.80 -30.77
CA GLN A 139 29.68 33.93 -31.05
C GLN A 139 29.96 34.03 -32.56
N THR A 140 29.45 33.08 -33.35
CA THR A 140 29.62 33.08 -34.82
C THR A 140 29.10 34.37 -35.46
N ARG A 141 27.98 34.90 -34.95
CA ARG A 141 27.44 36.19 -35.42
C ARG A 141 28.37 37.36 -35.11
N ALA A 142 28.92 37.42 -33.90
CA ALA A 142 29.86 38.46 -33.50
C ALA A 142 31.16 38.40 -34.32
N GLU A 143 31.69 37.20 -34.54
CA GLU A 143 32.85 36.95 -35.40
C GLU A 143 32.60 37.40 -36.84
N GLY A 144 31.45 37.04 -37.42
CA GLY A 144 31.06 37.48 -38.77
C GLY A 144 30.92 39.00 -38.88
N GLN A 145 30.38 39.67 -37.86
CA GLN A 145 30.28 41.13 -37.82
C GLN A 145 31.66 41.79 -37.75
N CYS A 146 32.56 41.26 -36.92
CA CYS A 146 33.95 41.72 -36.84
C CYS A 146 34.67 41.54 -38.19
N GLN A 147 34.48 40.39 -38.84
CA GLN A 147 35.07 40.12 -40.15
C GLN A 147 34.56 41.08 -41.22
N ALA A 148 33.26 41.41 -41.23
CA ALA A 148 32.69 42.39 -42.15
C ALA A 148 33.30 43.78 -41.97
N GLN A 149 33.52 44.22 -40.72
CA GLN A 149 34.19 45.49 -40.41
C GLN A 149 35.64 45.49 -40.90
N ASN A 150 36.37 44.38 -40.73
CA ASN A 150 37.75 44.24 -41.22
C ASN A 150 37.81 44.32 -42.76
N PHE A 151 36.86 43.68 -43.46
CA PHE A 151 36.78 43.76 -44.91
C PHE A 151 36.45 45.17 -45.40
N GLU A 152 35.53 45.88 -44.73
CA GLU A 152 35.21 47.26 -45.05
C GLU A 152 36.43 48.17 -44.88
N ALA A 153 37.18 48.02 -43.78
CA ALA A 153 38.42 48.75 -43.55
C ALA A 153 39.47 48.47 -44.64
N LEU A 154 39.65 47.20 -45.02
CA LEU A 154 40.59 46.81 -46.07
C LEU A 154 40.18 47.37 -47.44
N LEU A 155 38.89 47.32 -47.77
CA LEU A 155 38.35 47.88 -49.01
C LEU A 155 38.61 49.40 -49.07
N ASN A 156 38.42 50.12 -47.97
CA ASN A 156 38.70 51.56 -47.89
C ASN A 156 40.18 51.87 -48.16
N VAL A 157 41.10 51.06 -47.65
CA VAL A 157 42.54 51.20 -47.96
C VAL A 157 42.82 50.91 -49.42
N LYS A 158 42.26 49.83 -49.96
CA LYS A 158 42.42 49.43 -51.37
C LYS A 158 41.94 50.52 -52.33
N VAL A 159 40.78 51.13 -52.07
CA VAL A 159 40.25 52.25 -52.87
C VAL A 159 41.20 53.46 -52.83
N LYS A 160 41.80 53.79 -51.67
CA LYS A 160 42.78 54.88 -51.57
C LYS A 160 44.04 54.61 -52.40
N LEU A 161 44.58 53.39 -52.32
CA LEU A 161 45.75 52.99 -53.10
C LEU A 161 45.47 52.97 -54.61
N GLU A 162 44.28 52.55 -55.02
CA GLU A 162 43.87 52.60 -56.43
C GLU A 162 43.80 54.04 -56.95
N ALA A 163 43.28 54.97 -56.14
CA ALA A 163 43.30 56.39 -56.48
C ALA A 163 44.73 56.95 -56.59
N GLU A 164 45.62 56.58 -55.67
CA GLU A 164 47.03 56.97 -55.69
C GLU A 164 47.74 56.43 -56.95
N ASN A 165 47.56 55.15 -57.27
CA ASN A 165 48.09 54.56 -58.50
C ASN A 165 47.55 55.22 -59.76
N ALA A 166 46.27 55.57 -59.80
CA ALA A 166 45.69 56.30 -60.93
C ALA A 166 46.37 57.67 -61.13
N THR A 167 46.63 58.39 -60.04
CA THR A 167 47.40 59.65 -60.12
C THR A 167 48.84 59.43 -60.58
N TYR A 168 49.49 58.36 -60.13
CA TYR A 168 50.83 57.99 -60.60
C TYR A 168 50.84 57.64 -62.10
N CYS A 169 49.85 56.88 -62.60
CA CYS A 169 49.73 56.57 -64.03
C CYS A 169 49.54 57.85 -64.87
N HIS A 170 48.65 58.76 -64.46
CA HIS A 170 48.41 60.01 -65.16
C HIS A 170 49.67 60.88 -65.27
N LEU A 171 50.43 61.02 -64.17
CA LEU A 171 51.71 61.75 -64.17
C LEU A 171 52.78 61.13 -65.09
N LEU A 172 52.74 59.81 -65.30
CA LEU A 172 53.66 59.10 -66.18
C LEU A 172 53.20 59.14 -67.65
N GLU A 173 51.90 59.16 -67.90
CA GLU A 173 51.30 59.26 -69.24
C GLU A 173 51.36 60.70 -69.79
N ASP A 174 51.20 61.73 -68.95
CA ASP A 174 51.34 63.15 -69.31
C ASP A 174 52.81 63.60 -69.49
N GLY A 175 53.74 62.64 -69.48
CA GLY A 175 55.17 62.85 -69.75
C GLY A 175 55.49 63.11 -71.23
N GLU A 176 54.52 62.93 -72.14
CA GLU A 176 54.59 63.35 -73.53
C GLU A 176 53.40 64.28 -73.83
N ASP A 177 53.70 65.57 -74.07
CA ASP A 177 52.82 66.69 -74.44
C ASP A 177 51.97 67.39 -73.34
N PHE A 178 52.64 68.17 -72.48
CA PHE A 178 51.97 69.18 -71.63
C PHE A 178 51.44 70.35 -72.50
N SER A 179 50.21 70.20 -73.02
CA SER A 179 49.42 71.27 -73.68
C SER A 179 48.62 72.04 -72.62
N LEU A 180 48.79 73.36 -72.56
CA LEU A 180 48.16 74.29 -71.60
C LEU A 180 46.62 74.35 -71.70
N THR A 181 46.00 73.57 -72.58
CA THR A 181 44.58 73.62 -72.95
C THR A 181 43.73 72.65 -72.13
N ASP A 182 44.30 71.52 -71.67
CA ASP A 182 43.55 70.43 -71.03
C ASP A 182 43.20 70.72 -69.55
N ALA A 183 43.89 71.69 -68.94
CA ALA A 183 43.62 72.15 -67.57
C ALA A 183 42.29 72.93 -67.43
N LEU A 184 41.74 73.48 -68.53
CA LEU A 184 40.51 74.28 -68.50
C LEU A 184 39.23 73.41 -68.61
N ASP A 185 39.30 72.24 -69.25
CA ASP A 185 38.14 71.36 -69.42
C ASP A 185 37.90 70.43 -68.22
N SER A 186 38.95 70.08 -67.46
CA SER A 186 38.82 69.22 -66.27
C SER A 186 38.10 69.88 -65.10
N SER A 187 38.00 71.22 -65.05
CA SER A 187 37.27 71.93 -63.98
C SER A 187 35.75 71.84 -64.06
N ASN A 188 35.16 71.40 -65.19
CA ASN A 188 33.69 71.41 -65.39
C ASN A 188 32.99 70.05 -65.19
N SER A 189 33.70 68.96 -64.87
CA SER A 189 33.14 67.60 -64.90
C SER A 189 33.02 66.87 -63.55
N LEU A 190 33.63 67.38 -62.47
CA LEU A 190 33.55 66.73 -61.16
C LEU A 190 32.19 66.98 -60.48
N GLN A 191 31.22 66.08 -60.74
CA GLN A 191 29.94 66.02 -60.03
C GLN A 191 30.04 65.06 -58.84
N THR A 192 29.57 65.48 -57.67
CA THR A 192 29.51 64.62 -56.50
C THR A 192 28.21 63.80 -56.54
N ILE A 193 28.32 62.48 -56.63
CA ILE A 193 27.14 61.59 -56.62
C ILE A 193 26.96 61.02 -55.22
N GLN A 194 25.83 61.34 -54.58
CA GLN A 194 25.45 60.75 -53.30
C GLN A 194 24.46 59.59 -53.54
N LYS A 195 24.87 58.38 -53.20
CA LYS A 195 24.03 57.18 -53.29
C LYS A 195 23.63 56.73 -51.88
N THR A 196 22.33 56.68 -51.61
CA THR A 196 21.77 56.23 -50.33
C THR A 196 20.96 54.96 -50.54
N THR A 197 21.33 53.88 -49.85
CA THR A 197 20.62 52.60 -49.88
C THR A 197 19.97 52.37 -48.52
N THR A 198 18.65 52.23 -48.51
CA THR A 198 17.89 51.95 -47.28
C THR A 198 17.34 50.54 -47.35
N ARG A 199 17.69 49.69 -46.38
CA ARG A 199 17.23 48.31 -46.27
C ARG A 199 16.35 48.14 -45.05
N LYS A 200 15.22 47.45 -45.20
CA LYS A 200 14.36 47.03 -44.08
C LYS A 200 14.50 45.52 -43.88
N ILE A 201 14.95 45.13 -42.70
CA ILE A 201 15.21 43.72 -42.33
C ILE A 201 14.20 43.32 -41.25
N MET A 202 13.51 42.20 -41.46
CA MET A 202 12.70 41.52 -40.43
C MET A 202 13.13 40.05 -40.42
N ASP A 203 13.37 39.48 -39.24
CA ASP A 203 13.82 38.09 -39.03
C ASP A 203 14.98 37.64 -39.92
N GLY A 204 15.97 38.51 -40.12
CA GLY A 204 17.18 38.20 -40.87
C GLY A 204 17.03 38.14 -42.40
N LYS A 205 15.83 38.42 -42.96
CA LYS A 205 15.59 38.50 -44.41
C LYS A 205 15.31 39.94 -44.84
N VAL A 206 15.93 40.40 -45.93
CA VAL A 206 15.68 41.73 -46.51
C VAL A 206 14.30 41.73 -47.15
N VAL A 207 13.35 42.48 -46.56
CA VAL A 207 11.94 42.51 -47.00
C VAL A 207 11.70 43.63 -48.01
N SER A 208 12.53 44.69 -47.97
CA SER A 208 12.51 45.74 -48.99
C SER A 208 13.87 46.46 -49.04
N GLU A 209 14.28 46.82 -50.25
CA GLU A 209 15.48 47.62 -50.53
C GLU A 209 15.10 48.75 -51.48
N THR A 210 15.43 49.99 -51.11
CA THR A 210 15.20 51.16 -51.96
C THR A 210 16.50 51.91 -52.13
N ASN A 211 16.89 52.12 -53.39
CA ASN A 211 18.11 52.82 -53.78
C ASN A 211 17.74 54.20 -54.30
N HIS A 212 18.27 55.25 -53.65
CA HIS A 212 18.13 56.62 -54.11
C HIS A 212 19.50 57.18 -54.49
N THR A 213 19.63 57.64 -55.73
CA THR A 213 20.84 58.34 -56.22
C THR A 213 20.50 59.81 -56.40
N LYS A 214 21.30 60.72 -55.82
CA LYS A 214 21.22 62.16 -56.07
C LYS A 214 22.55 62.64 -56.63
N ILE A 215 22.47 63.43 -57.69
CA ILE A 215 23.62 64.14 -58.25
C ILE A 215 23.65 65.52 -57.59
N LEU A 216 24.69 65.77 -56.81
CA LEU A 216 24.95 67.07 -56.20
C LEU A 216 25.85 67.84 -57.16
N LYS A 217 25.30 68.88 -57.81
CA LYS A 217 26.11 69.87 -58.50
C LYS A 217 26.76 70.75 -57.43
N CYS A 218 28.08 70.90 -57.51
CA CYS A 218 28.79 71.93 -56.73
C CYS A 218 28.34 73.32 -57.19
#